data_AF-A0A660SVV8-F1
#
_entry.id   AF-A0A660SVV8-F1
#
_cell.length_a   1.000
_cell.length_b   1.000
_cell.length_c   1.000
_cell.angle_alpha   90.00
_cell.angle_beta   90.00
_cell.angle_gamma   90.00
#
_symmetry.space_group_name_H-M   'P 1'
#
loop_
_entity.id
_entity.type
_entity.pdbx_description
1 polymer ?
#
loop_
_entity_poly.entity_id
_entity_poly.type
_entity_poly.pdbx_seq_one_letter_code
_entity_poly.pdbx_strand_id
1 'polypeptide(L)'
;LDYLVVDLPPGTGDAQMSLAQQLPLTGAVVVTTPQTVSISDTRRGIDAFRKLEVPILGVVENMAGPVFGSGAGESVANELDVPFLGRLPLDSAVSHAGEVGKPILLDGGSSEAVAALNEITGKVASAISVLQG
;
A
#
# COMPACT_ATOMS: atom_id res chain seq x y z
N LEU A 1 2.34 21.55 5.14
CA LEU A 1 2.53 20.19 4.61
C LEU A 1 1.56 19.32 5.37
N ASP A 2 0.53 18.80 4.70
CA ASP A 2 -0.53 18.04 5.37
C ASP A 2 -0.22 16.54 5.42
N TYR A 3 0.57 16.05 4.46
CA TYR A 3 1.02 14.66 4.38
C TYR A 3 2.50 14.59 4.00
N LEU A 4 3.25 13.72 4.68
CA LEU A 4 4.59 13.28 4.26
C LEU A 4 4.51 11.78 3.96
N VAL A 5 4.61 11.42 2.68
CA VAL A 5 4.65 10.02 2.24
C VAL A 5 6.11 9.60 2.14
N VAL A 6 6.48 8.53 2.84
CA VAL A 6 7.83 7.96 2.79
C VAL A 6 7.75 6.60 2.12
N ASP A 7 8.49 6.45 1.01
CA ASP A 7 8.68 5.15 0.38
C ASP A 7 9.80 4.40 1.09
N LEU A 8 9.49 3.20 1.57
CA LEU A 8 10.42 2.38 2.34
C LEU A 8 10.99 1.28 1.44
N PRO A 9 12.29 0.96 1.56
CA PRO A 9 12.84 -0.19 0.85
C PRO A 9 12.08 -1.46 1.26
N PRO A 10 12.02 -2.50 0.41
CA PRO A 10 11.27 -3.70 0.74
C PRO A 10 11.87 -4.48 1.93
N GLY A 11 11.01 -5.24 2.61
CA GLY A 11 11.40 -6.24 3.63
C GLY A 11 11.25 -5.76 5.07
N THR A 12 12.12 -6.25 5.95
CA THR A 12 12.18 -5.88 7.38
C THR A 12 13.62 -5.64 7.86
N GLY A 13 14.54 -5.35 6.94
CA GLY A 13 15.93 -5.02 7.24
C GLY A 13 16.11 -3.69 7.99
N ASP A 14 17.26 -3.55 8.65
CA ASP A 14 17.53 -2.54 9.68
C ASP A 14 17.29 -1.08 9.26
N ALA A 15 17.51 -0.73 7.99
CA ALA A 15 17.37 0.65 7.52
C ALA A 15 15.92 1.17 7.63
N GLN A 16 14.93 0.37 7.22
CA GLN A 16 13.52 0.78 7.29
C GLN A 16 13.00 0.81 8.73
N MET A 17 13.48 -0.10 9.58
CA MET A 17 13.14 -0.12 11.00
C MET A 17 13.75 1.07 11.73
N SER A 18 15.00 1.41 11.41
CA SER A 18 15.66 2.58 11.98
C SER A 18 14.93 3.86 11.61
N LEU A 19 14.47 3.99 10.36
CA LEU A 19 13.71 5.16 9.92
C LEU A 19 12.33 5.23 10.58
N ALA A 20 11.64 4.09 10.70
CA ALA A 20 10.35 4.01 11.40
C ALA A 20 10.47 4.30 12.91
N GLN A 21 11.62 4.02 13.53
CA GLN A 21 11.90 4.38 14.93
C GLN A 21 12.25 5.86 15.12
N GLN A 22 12.83 6.50 14.10
CA GLN A 22 13.29 7.89 14.18
C GLN A 22 12.20 8.90 13.83
N LEU A 23 11.18 8.48 13.08
CA LEU A 23 10.09 9.34 12.63
C LEU A 23 8.78 9.01 13.35
N PRO A 24 8.00 10.01 13.78
CA PRO A 24 6.67 9.80 14.33
C PRO A 24 5.70 9.46 13.18
N LEU A 25 5.63 8.18 12.81
CA LEU A 25 4.76 7.71 11.73
C LEU A 25 3.29 7.69 12.19
N THR A 26 2.41 8.36 11.45
CA THR A 26 0.95 8.31 11.68
C THR A 26 0.36 6.93 11.39
N GLY A 27 0.96 6.22 10.43
CA GLY A 27 0.58 4.86 10.10
C GLY A 27 1.29 4.35 8.85
N ALA A 28 1.11 3.07 8.54
CA ALA A 28 1.72 2.38 7.41
C ALA A 28 0.65 1.84 6.46
N VAL A 29 0.88 2.02 5.16
CA VAL A 29 0.17 1.30 4.09
C VAL A 29 1.08 0.19 3.60
N VAL A 30 0.60 -1.04 3.63
CA VAL A 30 1.39 -2.21 3.21
C VAL A 30 0.97 -2.61 1.81
N VAL A 31 1.93 -2.60 0.87
CA VAL A 31 1.69 -3.00 -0.52
C VAL A 31 2.15 -4.45 -0.70
N THR A 32 1.26 -5.27 -1.26
CA THR A 32 1.54 -6.66 -1.60
C THR A 32 1.17 -6.95 -3.04
N THR A 33 1.41 -8.18 -3.49
CA THR A 33 0.98 -8.67 -4.79
C THR A 33 0.32 -10.05 -4.64
N PRO A 34 -0.49 -10.52 -5.59
CA PRO A 34 -1.27 -11.75 -5.42
C PRO A 34 -0.44 -13.03 -5.22
N GLN A 35 0.87 -13.00 -5.46
CA GLN A 35 1.76 -14.15 -5.36
C GLN A 35 2.06 -14.48 -3.89
N THR A 36 2.04 -15.78 -3.57
CA THR A 36 2.22 -16.29 -2.20
C THR A 36 3.52 -15.84 -1.53
N VAL A 37 4.59 -15.60 -2.31
CA VAL A 37 5.87 -15.11 -1.78
C VAL A 37 5.71 -13.74 -1.12
N SER A 38 4.99 -12.82 -1.77
CA SER A 38 4.74 -11.46 -1.27
C SER A 38 3.88 -11.44 -0.02
N ILE A 39 2.99 -12.44 0.14
CA ILE A 39 2.15 -12.57 1.34
C ILE A 39 2.99 -12.87 2.58
N SER A 40 4.05 -13.67 2.45
CA SER A 40 4.94 -13.97 3.58
C SER A 40 5.68 -12.72 4.07
N ASP A 41 6.11 -11.86 3.15
CA ASP A 41 6.76 -10.59 3.48
C ASP A 41 5.76 -9.57 4.03
N THR A 42 4.53 -9.58 3.53
CA THR A 42 3.42 -8.75 4.02
C THR A 42 3.13 -9.02 5.49
N ARG A 43 3.05 -10.30 5.89
CA ARG A 43 2.89 -10.68 7.31
C ARG A 43 4.02 -10.13 8.18
N ARG A 44 5.27 -10.34 7.75
CA ARG A 44 6.46 -9.88 8.48
C ARG A 44 6.49 -8.35 8.62
N GLY A 45 6.15 -7.62 7.56
CA GLY A 45 6.08 -6.17 7.58
C GLY A 45 5.03 -5.66 8.57
N ILE A 46 3.82 -6.20 8.52
CA ILE A 46 2.74 -5.85 9.46
C ILE A 46 3.16 -6.12 10.90
N ASP A 47 3.74 -7.29 11.19
CA ASP A 47 4.21 -7.63 12.53
C ASP A 47 5.33 -6.70 13.01
N ALA A 48 6.22 -6.27 12.12
CA ALA A 48 7.29 -5.34 12.45
C ALA A 48 6.75 -3.95 12.83
N PHE A 49 5.84 -3.40 12.03
CA PHE A 49 5.21 -2.11 12.34
C PHE A 49 4.35 -2.15 13.61
N ARG A 50 3.65 -3.26 13.86
CA ARG A 50 2.92 -3.48 15.13
C ARG A 50 3.84 -3.45 16.35
N LYS A 51 5.03 -4.05 16.26
CA LYS A 51 6.03 -4.00 17.34
C LYS A 51 6.60 -2.61 17.59
N LEU A 52 6.57 -1.76 16.56
CA LEU A 52 6.94 -0.34 16.67
C LEU A 52 5.75 0.55 17.04
N GLU A 53 4.60 -0.04 17.38
CA GLU A 53 3.36 0.67 17.72
C GLU A 53 2.85 1.60 16.60
N VAL A 54 3.24 1.32 15.34
CA VAL A 54 2.79 2.07 14.17
C VAL A 54 1.46 1.50 13.68
N PRO A 55 0.38 2.30 13.58
CA PRO A 55 -0.90 1.84 13.06
C PRO A 55 -0.80 1.35 11.62
N ILE A 56 -1.43 0.20 11.32
CA ILE A 56 -1.57 -0.25 9.94
C ILE A 56 -2.84 0.37 9.36
N LEU A 57 -2.69 1.30 8.41
CA LEU A 57 -3.80 1.94 7.72
C LEU A 57 -4.51 0.97 6.77
N GLY A 58 -3.77 -0.01 6.25
CA GLY A 58 -4.33 -1.16 5.54
C GLY A 58 -3.40 -1.74 4.49
N VAL A 59 -3.91 -2.73 3.76
CA VAL A 59 -3.20 -3.48 2.72
C VAL A 59 -3.72 -3.09 1.34
N VAL A 60 -2.82 -2.86 0.40
CA VAL A 60 -3.10 -2.71 -1.04
C VAL A 60 -2.56 -3.92 -1.79
N GLU A 61 -3.40 -4.58 -2.58
CA GLU A 61 -2.97 -5.64 -3.50
C GLU A 61 -2.66 -5.05 -4.88
N ASN A 62 -1.38 -4.92 -5.21
CA ASN A 62 -0.91 -4.39 -6.49
C ASN A 62 -0.77 -5.51 -7.55
N MET A 63 -0.81 -5.15 -8.83
CA MET A 63 -0.65 -6.06 -9.97
C MET A 63 -1.70 -7.19 -10.03
N ALA A 64 -2.92 -6.94 -9.55
CA ALA A 64 -4.02 -7.90 -9.64
C ALA A 64 -4.46 -8.12 -11.09
N GLY A 65 -4.84 -9.34 -11.45
CA GLY A 65 -5.40 -9.62 -12.77
C GLY A 65 -5.24 -11.06 -13.25
N PRO A 66 -5.68 -11.38 -14.47
CA PRO A 66 -5.73 -12.76 -14.98
C PRO A 66 -4.38 -13.49 -14.99
N VAL A 67 -3.28 -12.77 -15.13
CA VAL A 67 -1.92 -13.34 -15.22
C VAL A 67 -1.33 -13.63 -13.85
N PHE A 68 -1.54 -12.74 -12.89
CA PHE A 68 -0.91 -12.81 -11.57
C PHE A 68 -1.84 -13.32 -10.47
N GLY A 69 -3.14 -13.40 -10.75
CA GLY A 69 -4.17 -13.74 -9.77
C GLY A 69 -4.71 -12.51 -9.05
N SER A 70 -5.55 -12.76 -8.05
CA SER A 70 -6.10 -11.76 -7.13
C SER A 70 -6.60 -12.47 -5.87
N GLY A 71 -6.78 -11.72 -4.78
CA GLY A 71 -7.41 -12.26 -3.57
C GLY A 71 -6.45 -12.48 -2.40
N ALA A 72 -5.16 -12.67 -2.66
CA ALA A 72 -4.20 -13.02 -1.62
C ALA A 72 -3.96 -11.86 -0.63
N GLY A 73 -3.90 -10.63 -1.13
CA GLY A 73 -3.76 -9.42 -0.31
C GLY A 73 -4.97 -9.13 0.58
N GLU A 74 -6.19 -9.36 0.06
CA GLU A 74 -7.41 -9.24 0.86
C GLU A 74 -7.49 -10.36 1.91
N SER A 75 -7.10 -11.58 1.53
CA SER A 75 -7.07 -12.72 2.45
C SER A 75 -6.13 -12.48 3.62
N VAL A 76 -4.92 -11.96 3.38
CA VAL A 76 -3.96 -11.69 4.47
C VAL A 76 -4.38 -10.49 5.32
N ALA A 77 -5.02 -9.48 4.72
CA ALA A 77 -5.57 -8.36 5.47
C ALA A 77 -6.63 -8.84 6.48
N ASN A 78 -7.56 -9.70 6.03
CA ASN A 78 -8.59 -10.30 6.88
C ASN A 78 -8.00 -11.24 7.95
N GLU A 79 -7.01 -12.05 7.58
CA GLU A 79 -6.33 -12.95 8.52
C GLU A 79 -5.63 -12.21 9.66
N LEU A 80 -5.01 -11.06 9.34
CA LEU A 80 -4.27 -10.27 10.31
C LEU A 80 -5.10 -9.20 11.00
N ASP A 81 -6.40 -9.11 10.71
CA ASP A 81 -7.31 -8.08 11.25
C ASP A 81 -6.79 -6.66 10.95
N VAL A 82 -6.51 -6.37 9.68
CA VAL A 82 -6.15 -5.04 9.19
C VAL A 82 -7.02 -4.64 7.99
N PRO A 83 -7.27 -3.35 7.75
CA PRO A 83 -8.12 -2.92 6.64
C PRO A 83 -7.58 -3.36 5.28
N PHE A 84 -8.47 -3.78 4.38
CA PHE A 84 -8.14 -3.93 2.96
C PHE A 84 -8.52 -2.66 2.20
N LEU A 85 -7.52 -1.98 1.63
CA LEU A 85 -7.71 -0.69 0.97
C LEU A 85 -8.17 -0.86 -0.48
N GLY A 86 -7.77 -1.94 -1.15
CA GLY A 86 -8.22 -2.25 -2.50
C GLY A 86 -7.17 -2.94 -3.35
N ARG A 87 -7.51 -3.10 -4.62
CA ARG A 87 -6.69 -3.75 -5.64
C ARG A 87 -6.28 -2.73 -6.70
N LEU A 88 -5.03 -2.77 -7.12
CA LEU A 88 -4.57 -2.09 -8.32
C LEU A 88 -4.39 -3.13 -9.43
N PRO A 89 -5.12 -3.03 -10.56
CA PRO A 89 -4.95 -3.96 -11.66
C PRO A 89 -3.57 -3.83 -12.28
N LEU A 90 -3.07 -4.92 -12.88
CA LEU A 90 -1.90 -4.86 -13.74
C LEU A 90 -2.22 -4.07 -15.00
N ASP A 91 -1.73 -2.82 -15.07
CA ASP A 91 -2.00 -1.89 -16.16
C ASP A 91 -0.67 -1.31 -16.68
N SER A 92 -0.39 -1.49 -17.97
CA SER A 92 0.83 -0.99 -18.61
C SER A 92 0.89 0.53 -18.64
N ALA A 93 -0.25 1.22 -18.63
CA ALA A 93 -0.31 2.67 -18.57
C ALA A 93 0.27 3.19 -17.25
N VAL A 94 0.07 2.47 -16.14
CA VAL A 94 0.66 2.84 -14.82
C VAL A 94 2.18 2.74 -14.87
N SER A 95 2.71 1.66 -15.44
CA SER A 95 4.16 1.48 -15.60
C SER A 95 4.76 2.56 -16.50
N HIS A 96 4.14 2.80 -17.65
CA HIS A 96 4.61 3.80 -18.61
C HIS A 96 4.58 5.22 -18.04
N ALA A 97 3.50 5.59 -17.35
CA ALA A 97 3.36 6.84 -16.61
C ALA A 97 4.52 7.05 -15.61
N GLY A 98 4.90 6.00 -14.88
CA GLY A 98 6.05 6.00 -13.99
C GLY A 98 7.38 6.22 -14.72
N GLU A 99 7.61 5.54 -15.84
CA GLU A 99 8.82 5.68 -16.65
C GLU A 99 9.04 7.10 -17.19
N VAL A 100 7.96 7.77 -17.61
CA VAL A 100 8.04 9.13 -18.16
C VAL A 100 7.93 10.22 -17.08
N GLY A 101 7.83 9.84 -15.80
CA GLY A 101 7.75 10.76 -14.67
C GLY A 101 6.45 11.56 -14.59
N LYS A 102 5.36 11.05 -15.19
CA LYS A 102 4.03 11.68 -15.15
C LYS A 102 3.02 10.71 -14.59
N PRO A 103 2.60 10.85 -13.31
CA PRO A 103 1.64 9.94 -12.70
C PRO A 103 0.34 9.85 -13.50
N ILE A 104 -0.16 8.63 -13.70
CA ILE A 104 -1.38 8.35 -14.48
C ILE A 104 -2.61 9.13 -14.01
N LEU A 105 -2.66 9.51 -12.73
CA LEU A 105 -3.72 10.32 -12.14
C LEU A 105 -3.79 11.75 -12.69
N LEU A 106 -2.71 12.26 -13.29
CA LEU A 106 -2.63 13.63 -13.82
C LEU A 106 -2.95 13.71 -15.31
N ASP A 107 -3.02 12.58 -16.01
CA ASP A 107 -3.19 12.54 -17.47
C ASP A 107 -4.65 12.76 -17.92
N GLY A 108 -5.58 13.01 -16.98
CA GLY A 108 -6.98 13.34 -17.25
C GLY A 108 -7.81 12.20 -17.85
N GLY A 109 -7.22 11.02 -18.05
CA GLY A 109 -7.88 9.82 -18.54
C GLY A 109 -8.67 9.08 -17.46
N SER A 110 -9.63 8.27 -17.90
CA SER A 110 -10.34 7.31 -17.04
C SER A 110 -9.90 5.89 -17.36
N SER A 111 -9.26 5.21 -16.41
CA SER A 111 -8.98 3.78 -16.48
C SER A 111 -9.37 3.09 -15.17
N GLU A 112 -9.45 1.77 -15.18
CA GLU A 112 -9.67 0.98 -13.97
C GLU A 112 -8.60 1.25 -12.91
N ALA A 113 -7.33 1.39 -13.33
CA ALA A 113 -6.24 1.74 -12.43
C ALA A 113 -6.40 3.15 -11.81
N VAL A 114 -6.84 4.14 -12.60
CA VAL A 114 -7.12 5.50 -12.09
C VAL A 114 -8.26 5.49 -11.07
N ALA A 115 -9.33 4.75 -11.35
CA ALA A 115 -10.45 4.60 -10.42
C ALA A 115 -10.01 3.94 -9.11
N ALA A 116 -9.26 2.84 -9.21
CA ALA A 116 -8.74 2.10 -8.06
C ALA A 116 -7.79 2.95 -7.19
N LEU A 117 -6.86 3.69 -7.81
CA LEU A 117 -5.96 4.59 -7.08
C LEU A 117 -6.75 5.68 -6.33
N ASN A 118 -7.72 6.33 -6.96
CA ASN A 118 -8.55 7.33 -6.30
C ASN A 118 -9.33 6.75 -5.11
N GLU A 119 -9.89 5.55 -5.24
CA GLU A 119 -10.59 4.87 -4.16
C GLU A 119 -9.64 4.55 -2.99
N ILE A 120 -8.47 3.99 -3.28
CA ILE A 120 -7.43 3.68 -2.27
C ILE A 120 -6.99 4.95 -1.56
N THR A 121 -6.69 6.02 -2.30
CA THR A 121 -6.30 7.32 -1.73
C THR A 121 -7.38 7.89 -0.81
N GLY A 122 -8.66 7.81 -1.21
CA GLY A 122 -9.79 8.26 -0.38
C GLY A 122 -9.90 7.49 0.94
N LYS A 123 -9.70 6.17 0.92
CA LYS A 123 -9.68 5.34 2.13
C LYS A 123 -8.50 5.68 3.05
N VAL A 124 -7.31 5.87 2.49
CA VAL A 124 -6.12 6.27 3.26
C VAL A 124 -6.32 7.63 3.92
N ALA A 125 -6.82 8.63 3.18
CA ALA A 125 -7.09 9.95 3.73
C ALA A 125 -8.13 9.89 4.87
N SER A 126 -9.20 9.12 4.67
CA SER A 126 -10.24 8.92 5.69
C SER A 126 -9.69 8.26 6.96
N ALA A 127 -8.85 7.23 6.82
CA ALA A 127 -8.22 6.55 7.95
C ALA A 127 -7.33 7.50 8.75
N ILE A 128 -6.53 8.34 8.08
CA ILE A 128 -5.68 9.33 8.75
C ILE A 128 -6.52 10.37 9.50
N SER A 129 -7.63 10.85 8.92
CA SER A 129 -8.51 11.83 9.58
C SER A 129 -9.11 11.30 10.88
N VAL A 130 -9.39 10.00 10.98
CA VAL A 130 -9.90 9.37 12.22
C VAL A 130 -8.80 9.28 13.29
N LEU A 131 -7.55 9.02 12.90
CA LEU A 131 -6.42 8.89 13.84
C LEU A 131 -5.92 10.22 14.39
N GLN A 132 -6.20 11.34 13.71
CA GLN A 132 -5.84 12.69 14.14
C GLN A 132 -6.95 13.41 14.91
N GLY A 133 -8.14 12.80 15.01
CA GLY A 133 -9.30 13.34 15.72
C GLY A 133 -9.40 12.96 17.18
#